data_AF-A0A0C9X6C4-F1
#
_entry.id   AF-A0A0C9X6C4-F1
#
_cell.length_a   1.000
_cell.length_b   1.000
_cell.length_c   1.000
_cell.angle_alpha   90.00
_cell.angle_beta   90.00
_cell.angle_gamma   90.00
#
_symmetry.space_group_name_H-M   'P 1'
#
loop_
_entity.id
_entity.type
_entity.pdbx_description
1 polymer ?
#
loop_
_entity_poly.entity_id
_entity_poly.type
_entity_poly.pdbx_seq_one_letter_code
_entity_poly.pdbx_strand_id
1 'polypeptide(L)' 'EAVAHAVRRKSTFDKKVLAQKSGEVTFSKGQLVQVYRSDLDDTFKTERKILPRWSTP' A
#
# COMPACT_ATOMS: atom_id res chain seq x y z
N GLU A 1 18.88 -8.57 -14.69
CA GLU A 1 17.94 -9.41 -13.91
C GLU A 1 16.94 -8.64 -13.05
N ALA A 2 17.32 -7.57 -12.35
CA ALA A 2 16.40 -6.79 -11.48
C ALA A 2 15.12 -6.28 -12.17
N VAL A 3 15.23 -5.86 -13.44
CA VAL A 3 14.09 -5.36 -14.23
C VAL A 3 13.05 -6.46 -14.47
N ALA A 4 13.48 -7.67 -14.86
CA ALA A 4 12.57 -8.80 -15.08
C ALA A 4 11.83 -9.20 -13.79
N HIS A 5 12.53 -9.13 -12.65
CA HIS A 5 11.95 -9.44 -11.36
C HIS A 5 10.93 -8.38 -10.90
N ALA A 6 11.21 -7.10 -11.16
CA ALA A 6 10.27 -6.01 -10.89
C ALA A 6 9.00 -6.14 -11.74
N VAL A 7 9.14 -6.44 -13.03
CA VAL A 7 8.00 -6.67 -13.94
C VAL A 7 7.13 -7.83 -13.46
N ARG A 8 7.74 -8.94 -13.03
CA ARG A 8 7.01 -10.10 -12.48
C ARG A 8 6.25 -9.76 -11.19
N ARG A 9 6.86 -8.98 -10.29
CA ARG A 9 6.19 -8.55 -9.06
C ARG A 9 5.02 -7.60 -9.36
N LYS A 10 5.20 -6.67 -10.29
CA LYS A 10 4.13 -5.76 -10.74
C LYS A 10 2.96 -6.54 -11.30
N SER A 11 3.18 -7.45 -12.25
CA SER A 11 2.09 -8.22 -12.85
C SER A 11 1.34 -9.09 -11.85
N THR A 12 2.04 -9.60 -10.82
CA THR A 12 1.41 -10.37 -9.73
C THR A 12 0.58 -9.47 -8.82
N PHE A 13 1.08 -8.28 -8.51
CA PHE A 13 0.37 -7.28 -7.72
C PHE A 13 -0.90 -6.82 -8.43
N ASP A 14 -0.80 -6.43 -9.70
CA ASP A 14 -1.92 -5.95 -10.51
C ASP A 14 -3.05 -7.01 -10.57
N LYS A 15 -2.70 -8.28 -10.79
CA LYS A 15 -3.67 -9.39 -10.76
C LYS A 15 -4.38 -9.52 -9.41
N LYS A 16 -3.67 -9.34 -8.30
CA LYS A 16 -4.25 -9.42 -6.96
C LYS A 16 -5.19 -8.24 -6.67
N VAL A 17 -4.83 -7.03 -7.10
CA VAL A 17 -5.68 -5.84 -6.96
C VAL A 17 -6.98 -6.01 -7.74
N LEU A 18 -6.90 -6.48 -8.99
CA LEU A 18 -8.09 -6.74 -9.82
C LEU A 18 -8.99 -7.86 -9.25
N ALA A 19 -8.40 -8.85 -8.58
CA ALA A 19 -9.15 -9.95 -7.95
C ALA A 19 -9.77 -9.55 -6.59
N GLN A 20 -9.38 -8.43 -6.00
CA GLN A 20 -9.95 -7.95 -4.74
C GLN A 20 -11.35 -7.36 -4.96
N LYS A 21 -12.24 -7.51 -3.96
CA LYS A 21 -13.63 -7.04 -4.04
C LYS A 21 -13.76 -5.54 -4.33
N SER A 22 -12.81 -4.72 -3.88
CA SER A 22 -12.77 -3.28 -4.13
C SER A 22 -12.19 -2.92 -5.50
N GLY A 23 -11.48 -3.85 -6.15
CA GLY A 23 -10.76 -3.59 -7.39
C GLY A 23 -9.69 -2.51 -7.26
N GLU A 24 -9.33 -1.94 -8.42
CA GLU A 24 -8.45 -0.78 -8.52
C GLU A 24 -9.18 0.49 -8.09
N VAL A 25 -8.58 1.22 -7.14
CA VAL A 25 -9.09 2.52 -6.68
C VAL A 25 -8.26 3.62 -7.33
N THR A 26 -8.90 4.37 -8.23
CA THR A 26 -8.29 5.56 -8.85
C THR A 26 -8.76 6.82 -8.13
N PHE A 27 -7.82 7.64 -7.68
CA PHE A 27 -8.11 8.92 -7.03
C PHE A 27 -8.09 10.06 -8.05
N SER A 28 -9.03 11.00 -7.90
CA SER A 28 -9.10 12.22 -8.71
C SER A 28 -8.54 13.44 -7.95
N LYS A 29 -8.16 14.48 -8.70
CA LYS A 29 -7.67 15.72 -8.11
C LYS A 29 -8.73 16.33 -7.20
N GLY A 30 -8.33 16.72 -5.98
CA GLY A 30 -9.22 17.28 -4.97
C GLY A 30 -9.80 16.27 -3.98
N GLN A 31 -9.53 14.97 -4.16
CA GLN A 31 -9.86 13.96 -3.16
C GLN A 31 -8.81 13.92 -2.06
N LEU A 32 -9.26 13.96 -0.81
CA LEU A 32 -8.41 13.72 0.35
C LEU A 32 -8.08 12.22 0.44
N VAL A 33 -6.80 11.92 0.62
CA VAL A 33 -6.30 10.55 0.70
C VAL A 33 -5.38 10.41 1.91
N GLN A 34 -5.48 9.28 2.59
CA GLN A 34 -4.59 8.96 3.70
C GLN A 34 -3.57 7.93 3.25
N VAL A 35 -2.29 8.18 3.55
CA VAL A 35 -1.20 7.27 3.21
C VAL A 35 -1.00 6.29 4.35
N TYR A 36 -0.95 4.99 4.01
CA TYR A 36 -0.64 3.93 4.97
C TYR A 36 0.85 3.93 5.32
N ARG A 37 1.15 3.95 6.62
CA ARG A 37 2.50 3.87 7.17
C ARG A 37 2.94 2.40 7.31
N SER A 38 3.47 1.84 6.23
CA SER A 38 3.96 0.44 6.21
C SER A 38 5.25 0.22 6.99
N ASP A 39 5.98 1.28 7.29
CA ASP A 39 7.17 1.29 8.14
C ASP A 39 6.87 0.88 9.60
N LEU A 40 5.65 1.11 10.06
CA LEU A 40 5.19 0.72 11.40
C LEU A 40 4.82 -0.77 11.51
N ASP A 41 4.84 -1.53 10.41
CA ASP A 41 4.50 -2.96 10.45
C ASP A 41 5.67 -3.87 10.86
N ASP A 42 6.91 -3.36 10.89
CA ASP A 42 8.08 -4.09 11.37
C ASP A 42 8.00 -4.38 12.88
N THR A 43 8.26 -5.65 13.21
CA THR A 43 7.43 -6.39 14.18
C THR A 43 7.74 -6.16 15.67
N PHE A 44 8.65 -5.26 16.04
CA PHE A 44 9.14 -5.20 17.43
C PHE A 44 9.17 -3.82 18.09
N LYS A 45 8.73 -2.75 17.42
CA LYS A 45 8.74 -1.41 18.02
C LYS A 45 7.43 -1.09 18.73
N THR A 46 7.52 -0.61 19.97
CA THR A 46 6.38 -0.12 20.77
C THR A 46 5.61 0.99 20.04
N GLU A 47 6.30 1.75 19.18
CA GLU A 47 5.74 2.78 18.30
C GLU A 47 4.52 2.28 17.49
N ARG A 48 4.49 1.01 17.07
CA ARG A 48 3.36 0.41 16.34
C ARG A 48 2.04 0.44 17.12
N LYS A 49 2.10 0.36 18.45
CA LYS A 49 0.90 0.31 19.31
C LYS A 49 0.35 1.71 19.61
N ILE A 50 1.17 2.75 19.46
CA ILE A 50 0.87 4.11 19.89
C ILE A 50 0.60 5.02 18.69
N LEU A 51 1.29 4.80 17.57
CA LEU A 51 1.19 5.68 16.41
C LEU A 51 0.04 5.29 15.48
N PRO A 52 -0.71 6.27 14.95
CA PRO A 52 -1.68 6.04 13.89
C PRO A 52 -1.02 5.41 12.66
N ARG A 53 -1.70 4.41 12.08
CA ARG A 53 -1.25 3.74 10.85
C ARG A 53 -1.53 4.55 9.58
N TRP A 54 -2.39 5.54 9.68
CA TRP A 54 -2.80 6.40 8.56
C TRP A 54 -2.30 7.82 8.80
N SER A 55 -1.86 8.49 7.74
CA SER A 55 -1.53 9.91 7.80
C SER A 55 -2.79 10.76 8.01
N THR A 56 -2.59 12.03 8.37
CA THR A 56 -3.65 13.02 8.23
C THR A 56 -4.07 13.12 6.74
N PRO A 57 -5.36 13.34 6.45
CA PRO A 57 -5.86 13.51 5.08
C PRO A 57 -5.32 14.76 4.38
#